data_AF-A0A2E8TJH7-F1
#
_entry.id   AF-A0A2E8TJH7-F1
#
_cell.length_a   1.000
_cell.length_b   1.000
_cell.length_c   1.000
_cell.angle_alpha   90.00
_cell.angle_beta   90.00
_cell.angle_gamma   90.00
#
_symmetry.space_group_name_H-M   'P 1'
#
loop_
_entity.id
_entity.type
_entity.pdbx_description
1 polymer ?
#
loop_
_entity_poly.entity_id
_entity_poly.type
_entity_poly.pdbx_seq_one_letter_code
_entity_poly.pdbx_strand_id
1 'polypeptide(L)'
;MVLVSKTLKSQFVSVEGVWHADTVQYAAPFYLYAVYLVNTGNLPIYENQFEIVVATKPVSQINSPPFIAQYFTDSIENGVFLPDDTLTFEPNFPLQGGNALFQQAGDNLIVIWPNFTNPVDVDTSTTPVHVLANVSSVYEDHNKIFNIDTKLYDILGNEYFSIKHVPLGTIYIYNGEKYIKF
;
A
#
# COMPACT_ATOMS: atom_id res chain seq x y z
N MET A 1 -43.31 21.02 -1.88
CA MET A 1 -42.24 21.39 -2.84
C MET A 1 -40.97 21.50 -2.04
N VAL A 2 -40.09 20.49 -2.09
CA VAL A 2 -38.80 20.52 -1.39
C VAL A 2 -37.84 21.32 -2.29
N LEU A 3 -37.47 22.51 -1.85
CA LEU A 3 -36.38 23.26 -2.47
C LEU A 3 -35.08 22.57 -2.09
N VAL A 4 -34.53 21.80 -3.03
CA VAL A 4 -33.12 21.38 -2.97
C VAL A 4 -32.32 22.60 -3.41
N SER A 5 -31.72 23.31 -2.47
CA SER A 5 -30.75 24.36 -2.80
C SER A 5 -29.53 23.69 -3.42
N LYS A 6 -29.39 23.79 -4.74
CA LYS A 6 -28.14 23.47 -5.41
C LYS A 6 -27.15 24.56 -4.99
N THR A 7 -26.26 24.26 -4.05
CA THR A 7 -25.19 25.19 -3.65
C THR A 7 -24.40 25.56 -4.90
N LEU A 8 -24.42 26.84 -5.24
CA LEU A 8 -23.76 27.39 -6.41
C LEU A 8 -22.24 27.40 -6.17
N LYS A 9 -21.51 26.71 -7.06
CA LYS A 9 -20.05 26.67 -7.23
C LYS A 9 -19.26 25.81 -6.23
N SER A 10 -19.52 24.51 -6.22
CA SER A 10 -18.50 23.54 -5.79
C SER A 10 -17.21 23.80 -6.58
N GLN A 11 -16.07 23.95 -5.89
CA GLN A 11 -14.75 23.97 -6.56
C GLN A 11 -14.34 22.56 -6.95
N PHE A 12 -13.36 22.43 -7.84
CA PHE A 12 -12.80 21.14 -8.20
C PHE A 12 -11.38 21.02 -7.67
N VAL A 13 -11.09 19.91 -7.00
CA VAL A 13 -9.71 19.55 -6.63
C VAL A 13 -9.40 18.18 -7.23
N SER A 14 -8.28 18.10 -7.93
CA SER A 14 -7.80 16.90 -8.61
C SER A 14 -6.55 16.37 -7.94
N VAL A 15 -6.37 15.05 -7.96
CA VAL A 15 -5.11 14.40 -7.59
C VAL A 15 -4.30 14.17 -8.87
N GLU A 16 -3.33 15.05 -9.14
CA GLU A 16 -2.56 15.05 -10.39
C GLU A 16 -1.28 14.20 -10.33
N GLY A 17 -0.86 13.79 -9.12
CA GLY A 17 0.30 12.94 -8.97
C GLY A 17 0.36 12.23 -7.63
N VAL A 18 0.93 11.03 -7.64
CA VAL A 18 1.16 10.20 -6.46
C VAL A 18 2.52 9.54 -6.57
N TRP A 19 3.32 9.61 -5.51
CA TRP A 19 4.62 8.96 -5.44
C TRP A 19 4.66 7.94 -4.30
N HIS A 20 4.79 6.66 -4.65
CA HIS A 20 5.00 5.55 -3.72
C HIS A 20 5.80 4.43 -4.39
N ALA A 21 6.23 3.43 -3.63
CA ALA A 21 6.85 2.22 -4.19
C ALA A 21 5.80 1.35 -4.92
N ASP A 22 6.16 0.82 -6.09
CA ASP A 22 5.29 -0.08 -6.86
C ASP A 22 5.08 -1.46 -6.20
N THR A 23 6.02 -1.85 -5.33
CA THR A 23 6.10 -3.17 -4.70
C THR A 23 6.36 -3.05 -3.21
N VAL A 24 5.70 -3.87 -2.40
CA VAL A 24 5.90 -3.95 -0.94
C VAL A 24 5.89 -5.39 -0.46
N GLN A 25 6.49 -5.66 0.69
CA GLN A 25 6.37 -6.97 1.35
C GLN A 25 5.06 -7.06 2.15
N TYR A 26 4.49 -8.26 2.24
CA TYR A 26 3.35 -8.54 3.08
C TYR A 26 3.64 -8.13 4.52
N ALA A 27 2.70 -7.44 5.14
CA ALA A 27 2.86 -6.89 6.48
C ALA A 27 4.00 -5.87 6.68
N ALA A 28 4.66 -5.39 5.62
CA ALA A 28 5.62 -4.30 5.72
C ALA A 28 4.91 -2.92 5.76
N PRO A 29 5.58 -1.87 6.26
CA PRO A 29 5.05 -0.51 6.17
C PRO A 29 4.97 -0.04 4.71
N PHE A 30 3.93 0.73 4.37
CA PHE A 30 3.80 1.37 3.07
C PHE A 30 4.27 2.81 3.13
N TYR A 31 5.13 3.20 2.19
CA TYR A 31 5.67 4.55 2.10
C TYR A 31 4.98 5.27 0.95
N LEU A 32 4.09 6.20 1.30
CA LEU A 32 3.60 7.24 0.41
C LEU A 32 4.57 8.42 0.54
N TYR A 33 5.27 8.79 -0.53
CA TYR A 33 6.25 9.88 -0.48
C TYR A 33 5.59 11.24 -0.68
N ALA A 34 4.69 11.33 -1.68
CA ALA A 34 4.00 12.58 -1.98
C ALA A 34 2.65 12.32 -2.67
N VAL A 35 1.71 13.23 -2.43
CA VAL A 35 0.48 13.39 -3.22
C VAL A 35 0.38 14.85 -3.66
N TYR A 36 0.12 15.08 -4.94
CA TYR A 36 -0.03 16.42 -5.52
C TYR A 36 -1.50 16.69 -5.78
N LEU A 37 -2.05 17.66 -5.07
CA LEU A 37 -3.42 18.15 -5.25
C LEU A 37 -3.40 19.44 -6.05
N VAL A 38 -4.26 19.56 -7.04
CA VAL A 38 -4.41 20.78 -7.83
C VAL A 38 -5.83 21.29 -7.72
N ASN A 39 -6.00 22.58 -7.42
CA ASN A 39 -7.30 23.23 -7.51
C ASN A 39 -7.58 23.48 -8.99
N THR A 40 -8.29 22.56 -9.63
CA THR A 40 -8.71 22.63 -11.02
C THR A 40 -10.01 23.44 -11.20
N GLY A 41 -10.55 23.97 -10.10
CA GLY A 41 -11.67 24.89 -10.10
C GLY A 41 -11.31 26.30 -10.55
N ASN A 42 -12.32 27.18 -10.55
CA ASN A 42 -12.17 28.57 -11.01
C ASN A 42 -12.26 29.59 -9.86
N LEU A 43 -12.36 29.16 -8.60
CA LEU A 43 -12.35 30.03 -7.42
C LEU A 43 -11.37 29.51 -6.35
N PRO A 44 -10.86 30.40 -5.49
CA PRO A 44 -10.08 30.01 -4.31
C PRO A 44 -10.88 29.19 -3.30
N ILE A 45 -10.19 28.26 -2.63
CA ILE A 45 -10.67 27.54 -1.45
C ILE A 45 -10.04 28.20 -0.22
N TYR A 46 -10.87 28.59 0.76
CA TYR A 46 -10.44 29.26 1.99
C TYR A 46 -10.54 28.30 3.17
N GLU A 47 -9.46 27.56 3.44
CA GLU A 47 -9.34 26.62 4.55
C GLU A 47 -7.91 26.60 5.07
N ASN A 48 -7.73 26.31 6.35
CA ASN A 48 -6.41 26.23 6.96
C ASN A 48 -5.80 24.82 6.88
N GLN A 49 -6.62 23.81 6.60
CA GLN A 49 -6.22 22.41 6.59
C GLN A 49 -7.04 21.63 5.59
N PHE A 50 -6.51 20.50 5.14
CA PHE A 50 -7.19 19.50 4.35
C PHE A 50 -6.90 18.12 4.91
N GLU A 51 -7.74 17.15 4.54
CA GLU A 51 -7.55 15.76 4.91
C GLU A 51 -7.23 14.92 3.66
N ILE A 52 -6.28 14.01 3.77
CA ILE A 52 -6.00 12.97 2.78
C ILE A 52 -6.42 11.65 3.38
N VAL A 53 -7.21 10.90 2.63
CA VAL A 53 -7.57 9.54 3.02
C VAL A 53 -6.96 8.56 2.04
N VAL A 54 -6.19 7.62 2.60
CA VAL A 54 -5.52 6.55 1.86
C VAL A 54 -6.16 5.22 2.23
N ALA A 55 -6.66 4.53 1.23
CA ALA A 55 -7.32 3.24 1.39
C ALA A 55 -6.75 2.17 0.47
N THR A 56 -6.99 0.91 0.79
CA THR A 56 -6.50 -0.23 -0.01
C THR A 56 -7.61 -1.18 -0.39
N LYS A 57 -7.50 -1.74 -1.60
CA LYS A 57 -8.36 -2.83 -2.05
C LYS A 57 -7.60 -3.83 -2.93
N PRO A 58 -7.69 -5.14 -2.69
CA PRO A 58 -7.38 -6.17 -3.65
C PRO A 58 -8.04 -5.92 -5.01
N VAL A 59 -7.29 -6.12 -6.10
CA VAL A 59 -7.84 -6.02 -7.47
C VAL A 59 -8.98 -7.03 -7.69
N SER A 60 -8.90 -8.19 -7.04
CA SER A 60 -9.96 -9.22 -7.08
C SER A 60 -11.29 -8.76 -6.47
N GLN A 61 -11.30 -7.66 -5.72
CA GLN A 61 -12.47 -7.12 -5.03
C GLN A 61 -12.75 -5.66 -5.37
N ILE A 62 -12.58 -5.28 -6.64
CA ILE A 62 -12.68 -3.88 -7.07
C ILE A 62 -14.03 -3.19 -6.77
N ASN A 63 -15.11 -3.99 -6.67
CA ASN A 63 -16.48 -3.56 -6.38
C ASN A 63 -16.83 -3.56 -4.89
N SER A 64 -15.92 -4.02 -4.02
CA SER A 64 -16.08 -3.95 -2.57
C SER A 64 -15.62 -2.59 -2.06
N PRO A 65 -16.17 -2.07 -0.95
CA PRO A 65 -15.59 -0.93 -0.28
C PRO A 65 -14.12 -1.23 0.10
N PRO A 66 -13.24 -0.22 0.12
CA PRO A 66 -11.87 -0.42 0.54
C PRO A 66 -11.82 -0.99 1.96
N PHE A 67 -10.85 -1.86 2.19
CA PHE A 67 -10.78 -2.67 3.41
C PHE A 67 -10.48 -1.81 4.64
N ILE A 68 -9.52 -0.90 4.52
CA ILE A 68 -9.07 -0.01 5.57
C ILE A 68 -8.71 1.34 4.95
N ALA A 69 -9.15 2.42 5.61
CA ALA A 69 -8.82 3.80 5.29
C ALA A 69 -7.99 4.41 6.44
N GLN A 70 -6.91 5.09 6.10
CA GLN A 70 -6.10 5.89 7.02
C GLN A 70 -6.28 7.36 6.66
N TYR A 71 -6.44 8.19 7.69
CA TYR A 71 -6.75 9.60 7.55
C TYR A 71 -5.54 10.43 7.98
N PHE A 72 -5.16 11.38 7.15
CA PHE A 72 -4.06 12.30 7.36
C PHE A 72 -4.56 13.71 7.26
N THR A 73 -4.05 14.60 8.09
CA THR A 73 -4.38 16.01 8.03
C THR A 73 -3.12 16.80 7.77
N ASP A 74 -3.20 17.78 6.89
CA ASP A 74 -2.10 18.69 6.61
C ASP A 74 -2.63 20.12 6.41
N SER A 75 -1.73 21.09 6.54
CA SER A 75 -2.05 22.51 6.50
C SER A 75 -2.04 23.06 5.07
N ILE A 76 -2.94 24.01 4.81
CA ILE A 76 -2.88 24.87 3.61
C ILE A 76 -2.14 26.13 4.01
N GLU A 77 -0.95 26.35 3.45
CA GLU A 77 -0.18 27.56 3.72
C GLU A 77 -1.01 28.82 3.44
N ASN A 78 -0.99 29.78 4.36
CA ASN A 78 -1.77 31.03 4.31
C ASN A 78 -3.30 30.88 4.30
N GLY A 79 -3.84 29.66 4.45
CA GLY A 79 -5.27 29.41 4.54
C GLY A 79 -6.03 29.62 3.23
N VAL A 80 -5.32 29.66 2.09
CA VAL A 80 -5.90 29.91 0.77
C VAL A 80 -5.27 28.97 -0.25
N PHE A 81 -6.09 28.27 -1.00
CA PHE A 81 -5.68 27.42 -2.12
C PHE A 81 -6.30 27.97 -3.43
N LEU A 82 -5.50 28.67 -4.23
CA LEU A 82 -5.99 29.38 -5.43
C LEU A 82 -6.19 28.42 -6.61
N PRO A 83 -6.96 28.79 -7.64
CA PRO A 83 -7.00 28.06 -8.90
C PRO A 83 -5.60 27.85 -9.48
N ASP A 84 -5.35 26.65 -10.01
CA ASP A 84 -4.08 26.19 -10.58
C ASP A 84 -2.91 26.07 -9.58
N ASP A 85 -3.10 26.41 -8.30
CA ASP A 85 -2.10 26.10 -7.27
C ASP A 85 -1.98 24.59 -7.07
N THR A 86 -0.81 24.16 -6.58
CA THR A 86 -0.56 22.77 -6.17
C THR A 86 -0.28 22.71 -4.68
N LEU A 87 -1.04 21.89 -3.96
CA LEU A 87 -0.69 21.46 -2.60
C LEU A 87 0.04 20.13 -2.67
N THR A 88 1.17 20.04 -1.96
CA THR A 88 1.93 18.79 -1.84
C THR A 88 1.74 18.25 -0.43
N PHE A 89 1.22 17.03 -0.34
CA PHE A 89 1.13 16.28 0.91
C PHE A 89 2.26 15.26 0.98
N GLU A 90 3.16 15.41 1.96
CA GLU A 90 4.29 14.51 2.20
C GLU A 90 4.18 13.90 3.60
N PRO A 91 3.64 12.68 3.75
CA PRO A 91 3.49 12.09 5.07
C PRO A 91 4.88 11.70 5.62
N ASN A 92 5.24 12.30 6.75
CA ASN A 92 6.53 12.08 7.42
C ASN A 92 6.70 10.68 8.06
N PHE A 93 5.65 9.84 8.02
CA PHE A 93 5.68 8.51 8.62
C PHE A 93 5.19 7.46 7.63
N PRO A 94 5.82 6.27 7.58
CA PRO A 94 5.24 5.17 6.83
C PRO A 94 3.83 4.89 7.34
N LEU A 95 2.90 4.70 6.41
CA LEU A 95 1.63 4.09 6.74
C LEU A 95 1.97 2.76 7.39
N GLN A 96 1.53 2.57 8.63
CA GLN A 96 1.62 1.28 9.30
C GLN A 96 0.65 0.35 8.58
N GLY A 97 1.13 -0.15 7.44
CA GLY A 97 0.38 -0.92 6.50
C GLY A 97 0.16 -2.30 7.04
N GLY A 98 1.22 -2.97 7.49
CA GLY A 98 1.09 -4.20 8.25
C GLY A 98 0.08 -5.19 7.64
N ASN A 99 -0.58 -5.96 8.50
CA ASN A 99 -1.73 -6.78 8.10
C ASN A 99 -2.96 -5.92 7.74
N ALA A 100 -2.96 -4.62 8.05
CA ALA A 100 -4.11 -3.74 7.97
C ALA A 100 -4.38 -3.28 6.52
N LEU A 101 -3.37 -2.72 5.84
CA LEU A 101 -3.44 -2.27 4.45
C LEU A 101 -3.22 -3.41 3.45
N PHE A 102 -2.44 -4.42 3.80
CA PHE A 102 -2.13 -5.54 2.90
C PHE A 102 -2.61 -6.86 3.49
N GLN A 103 -3.93 -7.09 3.48
CA GLN A 103 -4.52 -8.33 4.01
C GLN A 103 -4.16 -9.58 3.21
N GLN A 104 -3.75 -9.42 1.95
CA GLN A 104 -3.33 -10.51 1.08
C GLN A 104 -2.15 -10.08 0.17
N ALA A 105 -1.33 -11.06 -0.19
CA ALA A 105 -0.33 -10.90 -1.24
C ALA A 105 -1.00 -10.80 -2.63
N GLY A 106 -0.25 -10.29 -3.61
CA GLY A 106 -0.70 -10.08 -4.99
C GLY A 106 -1.07 -8.62 -5.28
N ASP A 107 -1.88 -8.43 -6.32
CA ASP A 107 -2.19 -7.11 -6.84
C ASP A 107 -3.27 -6.41 -6.01
N ASN A 108 -2.93 -5.21 -5.56
CA ASN A 108 -3.79 -4.32 -4.81
C ASN A 108 -3.84 -2.95 -5.49
N LEU A 109 -4.89 -2.20 -5.20
CA LEU A 109 -5.07 -0.81 -5.59
C LEU A 109 -5.01 0.04 -4.33
N ILE A 110 -4.19 1.07 -4.38
CA ILE A 110 -4.25 2.19 -3.45
C ILE A 110 -5.28 3.16 -3.97
N VAL A 111 -6.17 3.63 -3.11
CA VAL A 111 -7.16 4.67 -3.39
C VAL A 111 -6.80 5.87 -2.53
N ILE A 112 -6.62 7.03 -3.15
CA ILE A 112 -6.30 8.28 -2.47
C ILE A 112 -7.40 9.28 -2.78
N TRP A 113 -8.04 9.81 -1.74
CA TRP A 113 -9.02 10.87 -1.90
C TRP A 113 -8.74 12.03 -0.94
N PRO A 114 -8.69 13.28 -1.44
CA PRO A 114 -8.67 14.46 -0.61
C PRO A 114 -10.06 14.81 -0.06
N ASN A 115 -10.11 15.43 1.11
CA ASN A 115 -11.34 15.87 1.75
C ASN A 115 -11.16 17.28 2.33
N PHE A 116 -12.19 18.11 2.16
CA PHE A 116 -12.21 19.52 2.52
C PHE A 116 -13.49 19.84 3.31
N THR A 117 -13.44 20.84 4.17
CA THR A 117 -14.60 21.24 4.99
C THR A 117 -15.59 22.12 4.22
N ASN A 118 -15.11 22.91 3.27
CA ASN A 118 -15.96 23.63 2.32
C ASN A 118 -16.46 22.68 1.23
N PRO A 119 -17.61 22.98 0.60
CA PRO A 119 -18.12 22.19 -0.51
C PRO A 119 -17.16 22.25 -1.71
N VAL A 120 -16.46 21.14 -1.95
CA VAL A 120 -15.54 20.92 -3.08
C VAL A 120 -15.87 19.56 -3.68
N ASP A 121 -15.92 19.49 -5.00
CA ASP A 121 -15.99 18.27 -5.78
C ASP A 121 -14.55 17.76 -5.96
N VAL A 122 -14.24 16.63 -5.34
CA VAL A 122 -12.87 16.13 -5.29
C VAL A 122 -12.74 14.87 -6.15
N ASP A 123 -11.70 14.83 -6.98
CA ASP A 123 -11.32 13.63 -7.73
C ASP A 123 -10.42 12.70 -6.90
N THR A 124 -10.54 11.40 -7.15
CA THR A 124 -9.77 10.36 -6.47
C THR A 124 -8.72 9.78 -7.39
N SER A 125 -7.52 9.51 -6.86
CA SER A 125 -6.52 8.75 -7.60
C SER A 125 -6.53 7.28 -7.19
N THR A 126 -6.31 6.40 -8.17
CA THR A 126 -6.09 4.97 -7.91
C THR A 126 -4.80 4.50 -8.57
N THR A 127 -3.88 3.96 -7.79
CA THR A 127 -2.58 3.48 -8.26
C THR A 127 -2.36 2.02 -7.86
N PRO A 128 -1.78 1.19 -8.75
CA PRO A 128 -1.53 -0.22 -8.45
C PRO A 128 -0.34 -0.38 -7.49
N VAL A 129 -0.39 -1.41 -6.65
CA VAL A 129 0.74 -1.87 -5.83
C VAL A 129 0.75 -3.39 -5.80
N HIS A 130 1.93 -3.99 -5.94
CA HIS A 130 2.12 -5.43 -5.84
C HIS A 130 2.64 -5.82 -4.45
N VAL A 131 1.91 -6.68 -3.74
CA VAL A 131 2.30 -7.15 -2.41
C VAL A 131 2.96 -8.52 -2.53
N LEU A 132 4.25 -8.58 -2.23
CA LEU A 132 5.00 -9.83 -2.18
C LEU A 132 4.60 -10.61 -0.93
N ALA A 133 4.37 -11.92 -1.06
CA ALA A 133 4.20 -12.77 0.11
C ALA A 133 5.45 -12.72 0.99
N ASN A 134 5.28 -12.82 2.32
CA ASN A 134 6.40 -13.03 3.24
C ASN A 134 6.97 -14.43 3.03
N VAL A 135 7.88 -14.57 2.07
CA VAL A 135 8.77 -15.72 2.03
C VAL A 135 10.03 -15.36 2.81
N SER A 136 10.09 -15.82 4.05
CA SER A 136 11.37 -15.94 4.73
C SER A 136 11.39 -17.19 5.60
N SER A 137 12.24 -18.14 5.24
CA SER A 137 13.00 -18.87 6.25
C SER A 137 14.46 -18.98 5.78
N VAL A 138 15.35 -18.29 6.48
CA VAL A 138 16.74 -18.72 6.62
C VAL A 138 16.72 -19.59 7.87
N TYR A 139 16.79 -20.91 7.69
CA TYR A 139 16.78 -21.87 8.80
C TYR A 139 18.20 -22.40 8.99
N GLU A 140 18.91 -21.85 9.98
CA GLU A 140 20.20 -22.39 10.43
C GLU A 140 19.96 -23.39 11.57
N ASP A 141 19.81 -24.67 11.24
CA ASP A 141 20.02 -25.74 12.22
C ASP A 141 20.98 -26.78 11.64
N HIS A 142 22.24 -26.68 12.05
CA HIS A 142 23.33 -27.51 11.57
C HIS A 142 23.26 -28.97 12.06
N ASN A 143 22.33 -29.31 12.97
CA ASN A 143 22.34 -30.61 13.66
C ASN A 143 21.01 -31.37 13.65
N LYS A 144 19.99 -30.94 12.90
CA LYS A 144 18.72 -31.67 12.83
C LYS A 144 18.87 -32.96 12.02
N ILE A 145 18.57 -34.10 12.66
CA ILE A 145 18.23 -35.35 11.98
C ILE A 145 16.73 -35.26 11.71
N PHE A 146 16.33 -35.12 10.44
CA PHE A 146 14.92 -35.12 10.08
C PHE A 146 14.34 -36.51 10.26
N ASN A 147 13.05 -36.58 10.61
CA ASN A 147 12.36 -37.85 10.77
C ASN A 147 12.29 -38.55 9.41
N ILE A 148 12.36 -39.89 9.41
CA ILE A 148 12.54 -40.73 8.21
C ILE A 148 11.41 -40.53 7.18
N ASP A 149 10.24 -40.08 7.66
CA ASP A 149 9.05 -39.84 6.83
C ASP A 149 9.04 -38.48 6.11
N THR A 150 9.96 -37.57 6.44
CA THR A 150 10.05 -36.25 5.81
C THR A 150 11.27 -36.15 4.90
N LYS A 151 11.01 -36.10 3.60
CA LYS A 151 12.04 -36.04 2.55
C LYS A 151 12.46 -34.60 2.26
N LEU A 152 13.75 -34.38 2.04
CA LEU A 152 14.29 -33.11 1.57
C LEU A 152 14.58 -33.19 0.08
N TYR A 153 14.28 -32.12 -0.65
CA TYR A 153 14.59 -32.04 -2.08
C TYR A 153 15.33 -30.75 -2.37
N ASP A 154 16.42 -30.78 -3.14
CA ASP A 154 16.92 -29.53 -3.71
C ASP A 154 16.08 -29.08 -4.91
N ILE A 155 16.36 -27.88 -5.41
CA ILE A 155 15.69 -27.32 -6.60
C ILE A 155 15.94 -28.10 -7.89
N LEU A 156 16.91 -29.01 -7.91
CA LEU A 156 17.21 -29.90 -9.03
C LEU A 156 16.50 -31.26 -8.89
N GLY A 157 15.78 -31.47 -7.78
CA GLY A 157 15.05 -32.70 -7.49
C GLY A 157 15.88 -33.79 -6.83
N ASN A 158 17.10 -33.51 -6.37
CA ASN A 158 17.88 -34.49 -5.61
C ASN A 158 17.29 -34.67 -4.21
N GLU A 159 17.09 -35.92 -3.79
CA GLU A 159 16.54 -36.26 -2.47
C GLU A 159 17.66 -36.38 -1.42
N TYR A 160 17.44 -35.80 -0.24
CA TYR A 160 18.35 -35.89 0.90
C TYR A 160 17.60 -36.42 2.13
N PHE A 161 18.28 -37.24 2.92
CA PHE A 161 17.77 -37.80 4.19
C PHE A 161 18.25 -37.01 5.42
N SER A 162 19.13 -36.02 5.23
CA SER A 162 19.68 -35.19 6.30
C SER A 162 20.18 -33.85 5.76
N ILE A 163 20.03 -32.78 6.54
CA ILE A 163 20.61 -31.46 6.21
C ILE A 163 22.13 -31.53 6.03
N LYS A 164 22.81 -32.49 6.69
CA LYS A 164 24.26 -32.67 6.61
C LYS A 164 24.72 -33.02 5.19
N HIS A 165 23.88 -33.68 4.41
CA HIS A 165 24.19 -34.10 3.05
C HIS A 165 23.86 -33.06 1.98
N VAL A 166 23.08 -32.04 2.32
CA VAL A 166 22.81 -30.92 1.42
C VAL A 166 24.09 -30.10 1.27
N PRO A 167 24.56 -29.72 0.06
CA PRO A 167 25.74 -28.87 -0.10
C PRO A 167 25.52 -27.43 0.41
N LEU A 168 26.59 -26.74 0.81
CA LEU A 168 26.53 -25.31 1.15
C LEU A 168 26.15 -24.51 -0.12
N GLY A 169 25.39 -23.43 0.06
CA GLY A 169 24.82 -22.62 -1.01
C GLY A 169 23.61 -23.25 -1.73
N THR A 170 23.17 -24.46 -1.33
CA THR A 170 22.05 -25.12 -1.98
C THR A 170 20.70 -24.64 -1.41
N ILE A 171 19.76 -24.34 -2.31
CA ILE A 171 18.36 -24.11 -1.98
C ILE A 171 17.66 -25.48 -1.91
N TYR A 172 16.96 -25.75 -0.81
CA TYR A 172 16.23 -26.99 -0.61
C TYR A 172 14.80 -26.76 -0.09
N ILE A 173 13.92 -27.73 -0.32
CA ILE A 173 12.53 -27.77 0.10
C ILE A 173 12.38 -28.81 1.21
N TYR A 174 11.73 -28.44 2.31
CA TYR A 174 11.40 -29.33 3.41
C TYR A 174 10.00 -28.98 3.93
N ASN A 175 9.13 -29.98 4.08
CA ASN A 175 7.73 -29.79 4.50
C ASN A 175 6.96 -28.68 3.74
N GLY A 176 7.26 -28.50 2.45
CA GLY A 176 6.62 -27.48 1.60
C GLY A 176 7.19 -26.07 1.75
N GLU A 177 8.18 -25.88 2.62
CA GLU A 177 8.89 -24.61 2.79
C GLU A 177 10.26 -24.64 2.09
N LYS A 178 10.73 -23.48 1.63
CA LYS A 178 12.01 -23.31 0.92
C LYS A 178 13.06 -22.71 1.85
N TYR A 179 14.26 -23.28 1.84
CA TYR A 179 15.39 -22.93 2.69
C TYR A 179 16.69 -22.79 1.87
N ILE A 180 17.69 -22.09 2.41
CA ILE A 180 19.06 -22.02 1.87
C ILE A 180 20.02 -22.56 2.91
N LYS A 181 20.90 -23.49 2.52
CA LYS A 181 22.02 -23.92 3.36
C LYS A 181 23.20 -22.97 3.15
N PHE A 182 23.71 -22.38 4.22
CA PHE A 182 24.94 -21.58 4.22
C PHE A 182 26.12 -22.39 4.75
#